data_AF-A0A4C1ZN07-F1
#
_entry.id   AF-A0A4C1ZN07-F1
#
_cell.length_a   1.000
_cell.length_b   1.000
_cell.length_c   1.000
_cell.angle_alpha   90.00
_cell.angle_beta   90.00
_cell.angle_gamma   90.00
#
_symmetry.space_group_name_H-M   'P 1'
#
loop_
_entity.id
_entity.type
_entity.pdbx_description
1 polymer ?
#
loop_
_entity_poly.entity_id
_entity_poly.type
_entity_poly.pdbx_seq_one_letter_code
_entity_poly.pdbx_strand_id
1 'polypeptide(L)'
;MDEKRERPPKKFKVQKSASTIFWDNEGVLLIDYLPKGTTMNGQYYANLLAQAREAVVQKRREVIARSAVLQDNASVHTARVSRQALKDTGFGN
;
A
#
# COMPACT_ATOMS: atom_id res chain seq x y z
N MET A 1 -35.45 41.27 19.31
CA MET A 1 -34.02 40.92 19.35
C MET A 1 -33.93 39.43 19.07
N ASP A 2 -33.56 39.07 17.85
CA ASP A 2 -33.51 37.69 17.37
C ASP A 2 -32.31 36.94 17.96
N GLU A 3 -32.61 35.91 18.74
CA GLU A 3 -31.62 34.98 19.26
C GLU A 3 -31.10 34.10 18.12
N LYS A 4 -29.87 34.36 17.65
CA LYS A 4 -29.19 33.49 16.68
C LYS A 4 -28.91 32.15 17.35
N ARG A 5 -29.77 31.16 17.12
CA ARG A 5 -29.50 29.76 17.45
C ARG A 5 -28.26 29.28 16.71
N GLU A 6 -27.17 29.10 17.43
CA GLU A 6 -25.93 28.56 16.86
C GLU A 6 -26.14 27.10 16.47
N ARG A 7 -25.77 26.75 15.24
CA ARG A 7 -25.92 25.38 14.73
C ARG A 7 -24.94 24.47 15.48
N PRO A 8 -25.37 23.30 15.98
CA PRO A 8 -24.48 22.41 16.72
C PRO A 8 -23.28 22.03 15.84
N PRO A 9 -22.07 21.94 16.41
CA PRO A 9 -20.85 21.68 15.66
C PRO A 9 -20.98 20.39 14.85
N LYS A 10 -20.72 20.47 13.55
CA LYS A 10 -20.84 19.35 12.63
C LYS A 10 -19.82 18.28 13.02
N LYS A 11 -20.29 17.18 13.61
CA LYS A 11 -19.43 16.05 13.99
C LYS A 11 -19.00 15.32 12.72
N PHE A 12 -17.72 15.46 12.35
CA PHE A 12 -17.12 14.61 11.31
C PHE A 12 -16.91 13.21 11.87
N LYS A 13 -17.41 12.19 11.16
CA LYS A 13 -17.08 10.80 11.49
C LYS A 13 -15.64 10.56 11.06
N VAL A 14 -14.74 10.43 12.04
CA VAL A 14 -13.37 9.98 11.78
C VAL A 14 -13.43 8.50 11.42
N GLN A 15 -13.01 8.17 10.20
CA GLN A 15 -12.95 6.80 9.73
C GLN A 15 -11.48 6.41 9.56
N LYS A 16 -11.08 5.30 10.17
CA LYS A 16 -9.73 4.75 9.97
C LYS A 16 -9.62 4.23 8.53
N SER A 17 -8.52 4.54 7.88
CA SER A 17 -8.10 3.97 6.60
C SER A 17 -6.80 3.19 6.80
N ALA A 18 -6.62 2.15 6.00
CA ALA A 18 -5.34 1.45 5.88
C ALA A 18 -4.74 1.82 4.53
N SER A 19 -3.43 2.03 4.50
CA SER A 19 -2.69 2.35 3.27
C SER A 19 -1.39 1.58 3.23
N THR A 20 -0.93 1.28 2.02
CA THR A 20 0.33 0.60 1.75
C THR A 20 1.17 1.47 0.84
N ILE A 21 2.42 1.72 1.22
CA ILE A 21 3.32 2.62 0.52
C ILE A 21 4.61 1.87 0.19
N PHE A 22 4.96 1.83 -1.10
CA PHE A 22 6.26 1.38 -1.57
C PHE A 22 7.12 2.59 -1.89
N TRP A 23 8.35 2.62 -1.39
CA TRP A 23 9.25 3.75 -1.54
C TRP A 23 10.71 3.28 -1.48
N ASP A 24 11.61 4.11 -2.01
CA ASP A 24 13.06 3.96 -1.95
C ASP A 24 13.72 5.31 -1.56
N ASN A 25 15.05 5.35 -1.56
CA ASN A 25 15.81 6.57 -1.25
C ASN A 25 15.54 7.74 -2.20
N GLU A 26 15.00 7.49 -3.40
CA GLU A 26 14.58 8.51 -4.37
C GLU A 26 13.09 8.89 -4.23
N GLY A 27 12.36 8.26 -3.29
CA GLY A 27 10.99 8.63 -2.94
C GLY A 27 9.95 7.54 -3.21
N VAL A 28 8.69 7.97 -3.38
CA VAL A 28 7.53 7.06 -3.40
C VAL A 28 7.30 6.45 -4.78
N LEU A 29 7.20 5.12 -4.80
CA LEU A 29 6.93 4.31 -6.00
C LEU A 29 5.44 4.08 -6.19
N LEU A 30 4.74 3.64 -5.14
CA LEU A 30 3.33 3.30 -5.17
C LEU A 30 2.67 3.64 -3.83
N ILE A 31 1.48 4.22 -3.88
CA ILE A 31 0.59 4.38 -2.72
C ILE A 31 -0.72 3.69 -3.07
N ASP A 32 -1.13 2.75 -2.24
CA ASP A 32 -2.44 2.13 -2.29
C ASP A 32 -3.25 2.48 -1.03
N TYR A 33 -4.51 2.79 -1.24
CA TYR A 33 -5.48 3.02 -0.17
C TYR A 33 -6.47 1.87 -0.17
N LEU A 34 -6.42 1.07 0.89
CA LEU A 34 -7.27 -0.11 0.99
C LEU A 34 -8.75 0.34 0.99
N PRO A 35 -9.60 -0.24 0.12
CA PRO A 35 -11.01 0.10 0.07
C PRO A 35 -11.70 -0.03 1.42
N LYS A 36 -12.72 0.81 1.64
CA LYS A 36 -13.47 0.78 2.89
C LYS A 36 -14.13 -0.59 3.09
N GLY A 37 -13.95 -1.16 4.28
CA GLY A 37 -14.59 -2.41 4.67
C GLY A 37 -13.94 -3.65 4.09
N THR A 38 -12.80 -3.52 3.41
CA THR A 38 -11.98 -4.66 2.99
C THR A 38 -10.83 -4.87 3.96
N THR A 39 -10.33 -6.09 4.00
CA THR A 39 -9.16 -6.48 4.79
C THR A 39 -8.05 -6.84 3.83
N MET A 40 -6.84 -6.36 4.11
CA MET A 40 -5.64 -6.76 3.39
C MET A 40 -5.50 -8.28 3.45
N ASN A 41 -5.39 -8.95 2.31
CA ASN A 41 -5.17 -10.39 2.24
C ASN A 41 -3.97 -10.69 1.33
N GLY A 42 -3.49 -11.93 1.35
CA GLY A 42 -2.30 -12.32 0.60
C GLY A 42 -2.43 -12.11 -0.92
N GLN A 43 -3.63 -12.31 -1.49
CA GLN A 43 -3.85 -12.11 -2.92
C GLN A 43 -3.83 -10.63 -3.30
N TYR A 44 -4.48 -9.79 -2.50
CA TYR A 44 -4.45 -8.34 -2.67
C TYR A 44 -3.00 -7.84 -2.60
N TYR A 45 -2.24 -8.32 -1.61
CA TYR A 45 -0.83 -7.96 -1.47
C TYR A 45 0.03 -8.46 -2.64
N ALA A 46 -0.21 -9.67 -3.16
CA ALA A 46 0.47 -10.18 -4.35
C ALA A 46 0.24 -9.28 -5.58
N ASN A 47 -0.98 -8.77 -5.76
CA ASN A 47 -1.29 -7.84 -6.84
C ASN A 47 -0.59 -6.48 -6.65
N LEU A 48 -0.42 -6.02 -5.41
CA LEU A 48 0.35 -4.80 -5.12
C LEU A 48 1.83 -4.98 -5.43
N LEU A 49 2.42 -6.15 -5.19
CA LEU A 49 3.82 -6.42 -5.55
C LEU A 49 4.04 -6.35 -7.07
N ALA A 50 3.11 -6.87 -7.87
CA ALA A 50 3.18 -6.75 -9.33
C ALA A 50 3.16 -5.28 -9.78
N GLN A 51 2.24 -4.47 -9.23
CA GLN A 51 2.18 -3.03 -9.50
C GLN A 51 3.43 -2.28 -9.03
N ALA A 52 3.97 -2.65 -7.87
CA ALA A 52 5.21 -2.07 -7.36
C ALA A 52 6.39 -2.37 -8.32
N ARG A 53 6.46 -3.58 -8.87
CA ARG A 53 7.48 -3.93 -9.87
C ARG A 53 7.33 -3.09 -11.15
N GLU A 54 6.11 -2.89 -11.64
CA GLU A 54 5.87 -2.00 -12.78
C GLU A 54 6.29 -0.56 -12.47
N ALA A 55 5.96 -0.05 -11.28
CA ALA A 55 6.37 1.29 -10.85
C ALA A 55 7.89 1.43 -10.77
N VAL A 56 8.62 0.41 -10.30
CA VAL A 56 10.09 0.38 -10.30
C VAL A 56 10.62 0.44 -11.74
N VAL A 57 10.11 -0.40 -12.65
CA VAL A 57 10.56 -0.39 -14.05
C VAL A 57 10.33 0.97 -14.71
N GLN A 58 9.21 1.64 -14.40
CA GLN A 58 8.88 2.93 -14.98
C GLN A 58 9.70 4.09 -14.40
N LYS A 59 9.83 4.14 -13.06
CA LYS A 59 10.41 5.28 -12.34
C LYS A 59 11.91 5.15 -12.07
N ARG A 60 12.43 3.92 -12.02
CA ARG A 60 13.83 3.57 -11.67
C ARG A 60 14.46 2.68 -12.75
N ARG A 61 14.46 3.16 -14.00
CA ARG A 61 14.94 2.40 -15.18
C ARG A 61 16.36 1.85 -15.04
N GLU A 62 17.19 2.46 -14.20
CA GLU A 62 18.58 2.04 -13.96
C GLU A 62 18.73 0.93 -12.89
N VAL A 63 17.68 0.63 -12.11
CA VAL A 63 17.75 -0.22 -10.89
C VAL A 63 17.21 -1.65 -11.11
N ILE A 64 16.83 -2.00 -12.34
CA ILE A 64 16.05 -3.23 -12.65
C ILE A 64 16.70 -4.54 -12.16
N ALA A 65 18.03 -4.58 -12.03
CA ALA A 65 18.76 -5.82 -11.81
C ALA A 65 18.74 -6.34 -10.35
N ARG A 66 18.46 -5.52 -9.33
CA ARG A 66 18.65 -5.92 -7.90
C ARG A 66 17.72 -5.23 -6.90
N SER A 67 16.43 -5.14 -7.18
CA SER A 67 15.46 -4.61 -6.22
C SER A 67 15.01 -5.69 -5.23
N ALA A 68 15.05 -5.40 -3.93
CA ALA A 68 14.48 -6.24 -2.87
C ALA A 68 13.46 -5.44 -2.06
N VAL A 69 12.46 -6.11 -1.48
CA VAL A 69 11.45 -5.47 -0.62
C VAL A 69 11.77 -5.76 0.84
N LEU A 70 11.94 -4.70 1.63
CA LEU A 70 11.96 -4.77 3.09
C LEU A 70 10.53 -4.57 3.62
N GLN A 71 10.07 -5.49 4.45
CA GLN A 71 8.73 -5.51 5.03
C GLN A 71 8.74 -6.21 6.39
N ASP A 72 7.68 -6.06 7.17
CA ASP A 72 7.49 -6.82 8.39
C ASP A 72 7.01 -8.26 8.12
N ASN A 73 6.94 -9.07 9.18
CA ASN A 73 6.56 -10.48 9.11
C ASN A 73 5.04 -10.71 9.26
N ALA A 74 4.18 -9.75 8.90
CA ALA A 74 2.74 -9.94 8.95
C ALA A 74 2.30 -11.20 8.17
N SER A 75 1.21 -11.81 8.62
CA SER A 75 0.69 -13.05 8.03
C SER A 75 0.41 -12.92 6.53
N VAL A 76 -0.04 -11.74 6.09
CA VAL A 76 -0.28 -11.44 4.67
C VAL A 76 1.01 -11.40 3.86
N HIS A 77 2.10 -10.88 4.42
CA HIS A 77 3.40 -10.77 3.75
C HIS A 77 4.14 -12.12 3.67
N THR A 78 3.87 -13.00 4.63
CA THR A 78 4.45 -14.34 4.71
C THR A 78 3.56 -15.43 4.08
N ALA A 79 2.36 -15.09 3.63
CA ALA A 79 1.45 -16.00 2.95
C ALA A 79 2.08 -16.63 1.69
N ARG A 80 1.69 -17.87 1.37
CA ARG A 80 2.24 -18.61 0.22
C ARG A 80 2.12 -17.82 -1.09
N VAL A 81 0.95 -17.24 -1.34
CA VAL A 81 0.67 -16.45 -2.55
C VAL A 81 1.57 -15.21 -2.64
N SER A 82 1.84 -14.56 -1.52
CA SER A 82 2.68 -13.36 -1.47
C SER A 82 4.16 -13.69 -1.63
N ARG A 83 4.62 -14.79 -1.02
CA ARG A 83 5.98 -15.29 -1.25
C ARG A 83 6.21 -15.70 -2.69
N GLN A 84 5.22 -16.31 -3.34
CA GLN A 84 5.31 -16.63 -4.76
C GLN A 84 5.39 -15.36 -5.60
N ALA A 85 4.52 -14.38 -5.33
CA ALA A 85 4.55 -13.10 -6.02
C ALA A 85 5.88 -12.35 -5.84
N LEU A 86 6.53 -12.42 -4.67
CA LEU A 86 7.87 -11.85 -4.46
C LEU A 86 8.90 -12.47 -5.41
N LYS A 87 8.85 -13.78 -5.63
CA LYS A 87 9.75 -14.46 -6.58
C LYS A 87 9.44 -14.06 -8.02
N ASP A 88 8.17 -14.10 -8.40
CA ASP A 88 7.72 -13.81 -9.77
C ASP A 88 8.04 -12.35 -10.16
N THR A 89 7.95 -11.44 -9.19
CA THR A 89 8.29 -10.02 -9.35
C THR A 89 9.77 -9.72 -9.15
N GLY A 90 10.62 -10.73 -8.91
CA GLY A 90 12.06 -10.58 -8.71
C GLY A 90 12.47 -9.75 -7.48
N PHE A 91 11.57 -9.61 -6.50
CA PHE A 91 11.83 -8.97 -5.21
C PHE A 91 12.29 -9.95 -4.13
N GLY A 92 12.06 -11.24 -4.33
CA GLY A 92 12.45 -12.32 -3.42
C GLY A 92 13.48 -13.27 -4.06
N ASN A 93 14.32 -13.85 -3.21
CA ASN A 93 15.23 -14.95 -3.56
C ASN A 93 14.48 -16.29 -3.69
#